data_AF-A0A3D0ZZ49-F1
#
_entry.id   AF-A0A3D0ZZ49-F1
#
_cell.length_a   1.000
_cell.length_b   1.000
_cell.length_c   1.000
_cell.angle_alpha   90.00
_cell.angle_beta   90.00
_cell.angle_gamma   90.00
#
_symmetry.space_group_name_H-M   'P 1'
#
loop_
_entity.id
_entity.type
_entity.pdbx_description
1 polymer ?
#
loop_
_entity_poly.entity_id
_entity_poly.type
_entity_poly.pdbx_seq_one_letter_code
_entity_poly.pdbx_strand_id
1 'polypeptide(L)' 'FTGDLGYELWINPDHAEMLWDQLFIAGEDFNIEAMGSSALSIARIEAGFIQAGVDFVPAEQGVRLGRTRSPYELGLGWL' A
#
# COMPACT_ATOMS: atom_id res chain seq x y z
N PHE A 1 -2.24 -0.24 -3.62
CA PHE A 1 -1.17 0.66 -3.11
C PHE A 1 0.05 0.80 -4.03
N THR A 2 0.19 0.04 -5.12
CA THR A 2 1.33 0.15 -6.06
C THR A 2 1.23 1.35 -7.02
N GLY A 3 0.02 1.82 -7.32
CA GLY A 3 -0.24 2.84 -8.36
C GLY A 3 -0.70 2.25 -9.69
N ASP A 4 -0.61 0.93 -9.85
CA ASP A 4 -1.09 0.19 -11.02
C ASP A 4 -2.55 -0.28 -10.90
N LEU A 5 -3.09 -0.75 -12.03
CA LEU A 5 -4.38 -1.43 -12.08
C LEU A 5 -4.34 -2.71 -11.24
N GLY A 6 -5.35 -2.88 -10.38
CA GLY A 6 -5.52 -4.09 -9.58
C GLY A 6 -6.64 -3.95 -8.55
N TYR A 7 -6.83 -4.98 -7.74
CA TYR A 7 -7.83 -5.03 -6.69
C TYR A 7 -7.22 -5.52 -5.37
N GLU A 8 -7.77 -5.06 -4.25
CA GLU A 8 -7.53 -5.65 -2.94
C GLU A 8 -8.62 -6.68 -2.65
N LEU A 9 -8.24 -7.95 -2.52
CA LEU A 9 -9.17 -9.05 -2.33
C LEU A 9 -9.31 -9.36 -0.83
N TRP A 10 -10.51 -9.12 -0.28
CA TRP A 10 -10.85 -9.41 1.12
C TRP A 10 -11.75 -10.65 1.18
N ILE A 11 -11.30 -11.69 1.87
CA ILE A 11 -11.99 -12.98 1.95
C ILE A 11 -12.00 -13.54 3.38
N ASN A 12 -12.82 -14.56 3.64
CA ASN A 12 -12.70 -15.35 4.87
C ASN A 12 -11.31 -16.02 4.92
N PRO A 13 -10.57 -15.94 6.04
CA PRO A 13 -9.23 -16.52 6.16
C PRO A 13 -9.17 -18.03 5.87
N ASP A 14 -10.26 -18.78 6.08
CA ASP A 14 -10.32 -20.21 5.77
C ASP A 14 -10.11 -20.51 4.28
N HIS A 15 -10.28 -19.51 3.40
CA HIS A 15 -10.10 -19.63 1.96
C HIS A 15 -8.77 -19.03 1.45
N ALA A 16 -7.86 -18.59 2.34
CA ALA A 16 -6.66 -17.84 1.95
C ALA A 16 -5.73 -18.61 1.02
N GLU A 17 -5.33 -19.83 1.40
CA GLU A 17 -4.44 -20.68 0.58
C GLU A 17 -5.10 -21.07 -0.75
N MET A 18 -6.37 -21.46 -0.71
CA MET A 18 -7.13 -21.81 -1.91
C MET A 18 -7.17 -20.64 -2.90
N LEU A 19 -7.46 -19.42 -2.45
CA LEU A 19 -7.47 -18.24 -3.32
C LEU A 19 -6.09 -17.99 -3.92
N TRP A 20 -5.04 -18.07 -3.10
CA TRP A 20 -3.66 -17.87 -3.54
C TRP A 20 -3.28 -18.84 -4.66
N ASP A 21 -3.51 -20.14 -4.46
CA ASP A 21 -3.18 -21.16 -5.46
C ASP A 21 -3.95 -20.94 -6.77
N GLN A 22 -5.25 -20.63 -6.68
CA GLN A 22 -6.06 -20.38 -7.87
C GLN A 22 -5.61 -19.13 -8.64
N LEU A 23 -5.15 -18.08 -7.96
CA LEU A 23 -4.60 -16.88 -8.61
C LEU A 23 -3.30 -17.19 -9.36
N PHE A 24 -2.41 -17.99 -8.77
CA PHE A 24 -1.17 -18.39 -9.43
C PHE A 24 -1.41 -19.26 -10.65
N ILE A 25 -2.33 -20.23 -10.55
CA ILE A 25 -2.73 -21.07 -11.69
C ILE A 25 -3.33 -20.21 -12.82
N ALA A 26 -4.26 -19.30 -12.49
CA ALA A 26 -4.88 -18.43 -13.50
C ALA A 26 -3.91 -17.41 -14.11
N GLY A 27 -2.83 -17.09 -13.38
CA GLY A 27 -1.83 -16.10 -13.77
C GLY A 27 -0.62 -16.66 -14.52
N GLU A 28 -0.51 -17.97 -14.76
CA GLU A 28 0.66 -18.60 -15.41
C GLU A 28 0.97 -17.95 -16.77
N ASP A 29 -0.05 -17.78 -17.62
CA ASP A 29 0.09 -17.16 -18.95
C ASP A 29 0.47 -15.66 -18.89
N PHE A 30 0.38 -15.04 -17.70
CA PHE A 30 0.68 -13.63 -17.46
C PHE A 30 1.99 -13.41 -16.72
N ASN A 31 2.78 -14.46 -16.46
CA ASN A 31 4.00 -14.41 -15.64
C ASN A 31 3.74 -13.80 -14.26
N ILE A 32 2.66 -14.24 -13.59
CA ILE A 32 2.39 -13.80 -12.22
C ILE A 32 3.55 -14.15 -11.30
N GLU A 33 3.96 -13.19 -10.47
CA GLU A 33 5.02 -13.38 -9.48
C GLU A 33 4.57 -12.85 -8.10
N ALA A 34 5.10 -13.48 -7.05
CA ALA A 34 4.90 -12.98 -5.69
C ALA A 34 5.74 -11.72 -5.46
N MET A 35 5.12 -10.67 -4.93
CA MET A 35 5.79 -9.43 -4.58
C MET A 35 5.89 -9.28 -3.06
N GLY A 36 7.08 -8.95 -2.56
CA GLY A 36 7.32 -8.65 -1.15
C GLY A 36 7.21 -7.15 -0.81
N SER A 37 7.24 -6.83 0.48
CA SER A 37 7.05 -5.46 0.99
C SER A 37 8.11 -4.46 0.52
N SER A 38 9.35 -4.90 0.24
CA SER A 38 10.41 -4.01 -0.27
C SER A 38 10.08 -3.48 -1.67
N ALA A 39 9.67 -4.38 -2.58
CA ALA A 39 9.25 -4.00 -3.92
C ALA A 39 7.99 -3.12 -3.89
N LEU A 40 7.01 -3.48 -3.04
CA LEU A 40 5.82 -2.65 -2.82
C LEU A 40 6.19 -1.23 -2.32
N SER A 41 7.17 -1.13 -1.42
CA SER A 41 7.64 0.17 -0.91
C SER A 41 8.31 1.02 -1.99
N ILE A 42 8.98 0.42 -2.97
CA ILE A 42 9.54 1.16 -4.11
C ILE A 42 8.40 1.65 -5.01
N ALA A 43 7.51 0.74 -5.43
CA ALA A 43 6.38 1.07 -6.31
C ALA A 43 5.51 2.20 -5.74
N ARG A 44 5.18 2.15 -4.44
CA ARG A 44 4.35 3.19 -3.81
C ARG A 44 5.04 4.56 -3.73
N ILE A 45 6.37 4.60 -3.61
CA ILE A 45 7.14 5.85 -3.65
C ILE A 45 7.11 6.42 -5.07
N GLU A 46 7.32 5.59 -6.09
CA GLU A 46 7.27 6.00 -7.49
C GLU A 46 5.88 6.52 -7.90
N ALA A 47 4.81 5.92 -7.35
CA ALA A 47 3.44 6.38 -7.53
C ALA A 47 3.08 7.65 -6.72
N GLY A 48 3.98 8.13 -5.85
CA GLY A 48 3.76 9.34 -5.03
C GLY A 48 2.83 9.15 -3.83
N PHE A 49 2.62 7.92 -3.36
CA PHE A 49 1.79 7.64 -2.19
C PHE A 49 2.59 7.73 -0.88
N ILE A 50 2.10 8.57 0.03
CA ILE A 50 2.67 8.73 1.37
C ILE A 50 2.00 7.80 2.39
N GLN A 51 2.74 7.42 3.42
CA GLN A 51 2.33 6.52 4.49
C GLN A 51 2.59 7.15 5.86
N ALA A 52 1.55 7.16 6.69
CA ALA A 52 1.63 7.58 8.08
C ALA A 52 2.66 6.74 8.86
N GLY A 53 3.49 7.40 9.67
CA GLY A 53 4.55 6.75 10.45
C GLY A 53 5.81 6.41 9.63
N VAL A 54 5.79 6.61 8.31
CA VAL A 54 6.96 6.47 7.44
C VAL A 54 7.38 7.83 6.90
N ASP A 55 6.47 8.51 6.19
CA ASP A 55 6.77 9.77 5.50
C ASP A 55 6.38 11.00 6.33
N PHE A 56 5.41 10.85 7.25
CA PHE A 56 4.98 11.90 8.16
C PHE A 56 4.48 11.36 9.49
N VAL A 57 4.44 12.21 10.51
CA VAL A 57 3.89 11.90 11.84
C VAL A 57 2.42 12.35 11.89
N PRO A 58 1.46 11.45 12.13
CA PRO A 58 0.06 11.81 12.32
C PRO A 58 -0.14 12.75 13.50
N ALA A 59 -1.12 13.66 13.39
CA ALA A 59 -1.39 14.67 14.42
C ALA A 59 -1.69 14.03 15.80
N GLU A 60 -2.47 12.96 15.81
CA GLU A 60 -2.88 12.21 17.00
C GLU A 60 -1.70 11.53 17.72
N GLN A 61 -0.61 11.27 17.01
CA GLN A 61 0.59 10.59 17.52
C GLN A 61 1.73 11.57 17.83
N GLY A 62 1.55 12.86 17.54
CA GLY A 62 2.56 13.89 17.72
C GLY A 62 2.79 14.23 19.20
N VAL A 63 3.90 13.77 19.79
CA VAL A 63 4.26 14.11 21.17
C VAL A 63 4.84 15.53 21.29
N ARG A 64 5.58 15.97 20.26
CA ARG A 64 6.23 17.29 20.23
C ARG A 64 5.52 18.21 19.24
N LEU A 65 5.14 19.40 19.72
CA LEU A 65 4.59 20.46 18.90
C LEU A 65 5.53 20.79 17.72
N GLY A 66 4.94 21.02 16.54
CA GLY A 66 5.67 21.36 15.31
C GLY A 66 6.27 20.18 14.53
N ARG A 67 6.10 18.93 14.98
CA ARG A 67 6.59 17.75 14.24
C ARG A 67 5.59 17.11 13.30
N THR A 68 4.32 17.50 13.39
CA THR A 68 3.24 17.01 12.54
C THR A 68 3.19 17.83 11.24
N ARG A 69 2.42 17.36 10.25
CA ARG A 69 2.17 18.08 8.99
C ARG A 69 0.67 18.11 8.71
N SER A 70 0.18 19.25 8.24
CA SER A 70 -1.17 19.39 7.73
C SER A 70 -1.30 18.73 6.33
N PRO A 71 -2.53 18.38 5.89
CA PRO A 71 -2.75 17.87 4.53
C PRO A 71 -2.20 18.81 3.45
N TYR A 72 -2.26 20.13 3.65
CA TYR A 72 -1.71 21.11 2.71
C TYR A 72 -0.19 21.04 2.59
N GLU A 73 0.54 20.89 3.70
CA GLU A 73 2.00 20.71 3.69
C GLU A 73 2.43 19.37 3.05
N LEU A 74 1.55 18.38 3.07
CA LEU A 74 1.77 17.06 2.47
C LEU A 74 1.36 17.00 0.98
N GLY A 75 0.86 18.10 0.41
CA GLY A 75 0.33 18.10 -0.97
C GLY A 75 -0.99 17.33 -1.13
N LEU A 76 -1.68 17.04 -0.02
CA LEU A 76 -2.99 16.35 0.04
C LEU A 76 -4.17 17.32 0.15
N GLY A 77 -4.04 18.56 -0.32
CA GLY A 77 -5.14 19.54 -0.28
C GLY A 77 -6.35 19.20 -1.16
N TRP A 78 -6.26 18.14 -1.96
CA TRP A 78 -7.30 17.63 -2.85
C TRP A 78 -8.20 16.56 -2.21
N LEU A 79 -7.81 16.04 -1.04
CA LEU A 79 -8.58 15.08 -0.23
C LEU A 79 -9.59 15.82 0.65
#